data_AF-A0A916K9H1-F1
#
_entry.id   AF-A0A916K9H1-F1
#
_cell.length_a   1.000
_cell.length_b   1.000
_cell.length_c   1.000
_cell.angle_alpha   90.00
_cell.angle_beta   90.00
_cell.angle_gamma   90.00
#
_symmetry.space_group_name_H-M   'P 1'
#
loop_
_entity.id
_entity.type
_entity.pdbx_description
1 polymer ?
#
loop_
_entity_poly.entity_id
_entity_poly.type
_entity_poly.pdbx_seq_one_letter_code
_entity_poly.pdbx_strand_id
1 'polypeptide(L)'
;MILSLVISWEDFDNYIDFSEARLFFNSSFETMNSFSAWGITILKASECYSLIKQKIDFKDEVDLYISGLTKVRFKEIQSGSISIALYNQNGNQFIKDNKNDIIRISKQWGNAEESDTRCIEFYTTTDWPYGFGDLKLQAAGDIELIIETDFVIPVQEYIRDGFKYGYKKNK
;
A
#
# COMPACT_ATOMS: atom_id res chain seq x y z
N MET A 1 5.23 -19.22 2.50
CA MET A 1 6.16 -19.12 1.34
C MET A 1 6.21 -17.67 0.81
N ILE A 2 7.32 -17.19 0.24
CA ILE A 2 7.41 -15.85 -0.37
C ILE A 2 7.26 -15.93 -1.90
N LEU A 3 6.41 -15.08 -2.47
CA LEU A 3 6.29 -14.89 -3.92
C LEU A 3 6.76 -13.49 -4.31
N SER A 4 7.50 -13.41 -5.42
CA SER A 4 7.93 -12.16 -6.05
C SER A 4 7.27 -12.08 -7.41
N LEU A 5 6.42 -11.09 -7.62
CA LEU A 5 5.59 -10.94 -8.83
C LEU A 5 5.88 -9.60 -9.47
N VAL A 6 6.49 -9.63 -10.66
CA VAL A 6 6.59 -8.44 -11.51
C VAL A 6 5.25 -8.28 -12.21
N ILE A 7 4.63 -7.12 -12.08
CA ILE A 7 3.29 -6.83 -12.61
C ILE A 7 3.32 -5.62 -13.52
N SER A 8 2.42 -5.63 -14.51
CA SER A 8 2.26 -4.50 -15.41
C SER A 8 1.63 -3.31 -14.67
N TRP A 9 1.83 -2.12 -15.21
CA TRP A 9 1.17 -0.92 -14.71
C TRP A 9 -0.35 -0.97 -14.82
N GLU A 10 -0.87 -1.57 -15.89
CA GLU A 10 -2.32 -1.73 -16.06
C GLU A 10 -2.91 -2.61 -14.96
N ASP A 11 -2.20 -3.68 -14.59
CA ASP A 11 -2.61 -4.56 -13.50
C ASP A 11 -2.52 -3.85 -12.15
N PHE A 12 -1.44 -3.11 -11.91
CA PHE A 12 -1.24 -2.36 -10.68
C PHE A 12 -2.34 -1.32 -10.48
N ASP A 13 -2.65 -0.52 -11.50
CA ASP A 13 -3.61 0.58 -11.41
C ASP A 13 -5.08 0.10 -11.31
N ASN A 14 -5.43 -1.01 -11.99
CA ASN A 14 -6.83 -1.44 -12.09
C ASN A 14 -7.22 -2.56 -11.12
N TYR A 15 -6.25 -3.34 -10.61
CA TYR A 15 -6.56 -4.58 -9.90
C TYR A 15 -5.84 -4.76 -8.57
N ILE A 16 -4.97 -3.83 -8.16
CA ILE A 16 -4.34 -3.85 -6.84
C ILE A 16 -4.91 -2.69 -6.02
N ASP A 17 -5.69 -3.01 -5.00
CA ASP A 17 -6.41 -2.03 -4.18
C ASP A 17 -5.73 -1.82 -2.82
N PHE A 18 -5.45 -0.56 -2.50
CA PHE A 18 -4.82 -0.08 -1.28
C PHE A 18 -5.78 0.65 -0.33
N SER A 19 -7.09 0.63 -0.60
CA SER A 19 -8.10 1.40 0.15
C SER A 19 -8.12 1.08 1.64
N GLU A 20 -7.95 -0.19 2.01
CA GLU A 20 -7.89 -0.67 3.40
C GLU A 20 -6.45 -0.75 3.92
N ALA A 21 -5.47 -0.36 3.12
CA ALA A 21 -4.09 -0.63 3.41
C ALA A 21 -3.53 0.23 4.54
N ARG A 22 -2.38 -0.17 5.07
CA ARG A 22 -1.53 0.69 5.89
C ARG A 22 -0.12 0.69 5.33
N LEU A 23 0.43 1.88 5.08
CA LEU A 23 1.77 2.04 4.51
C LEU A 23 2.84 2.15 5.60
N PHE A 24 3.97 1.50 5.34
CA PHE A 24 5.16 1.46 6.17
C PHE A 24 6.36 1.88 5.32
N PHE A 25 7.04 2.95 5.74
CA PHE A 25 8.21 3.48 5.07
C PHE A 25 9.47 3.07 5.83
N ASN A 26 10.34 2.29 5.18
CA ASN A 26 11.55 1.74 5.80
C ASN A 26 12.85 2.43 5.34
N SER A 27 12.73 3.52 4.57
CA SER A 27 13.84 4.29 4.03
C SER A 27 13.50 5.78 3.97
N SER A 28 14.52 6.63 3.83
CA SER A 28 14.31 8.03 3.45
C SER A 28 13.56 8.13 2.13
N PHE A 29 12.62 9.08 2.04
CA PHE A 29 11.80 9.27 0.84
C PHE A 29 12.63 9.58 -0.41
N GLU A 30 13.70 10.36 -0.26
CA GLU A 30 14.62 10.77 -1.34
C GLU A 30 15.30 9.60 -2.06
N THR A 31 15.44 8.47 -1.38
CA THR A 31 16.12 7.27 -1.90
C THR A 31 15.19 6.06 -1.87
N MET A 32 13.90 6.27 -1.63
CA MET A 32 12.93 5.20 -1.52
C MET A 32 12.69 4.63 -2.91
N ASN A 33 12.80 3.31 -3.03
CA ASN A 33 12.36 2.55 -4.20
C ASN A 33 11.29 1.52 -3.83
N SER A 34 10.93 1.44 -2.55
CA SER A 34 9.94 0.50 -2.06
C SER A 34 9.34 0.96 -0.74
N PHE A 35 8.11 0.54 -0.49
CA PHE A 35 7.46 0.62 0.81
C PHE A 35 6.78 -0.71 1.11
N SER A 36 6.38 -0.93 2.36
CA SER A 36 5.53 -2.08 2.70
C SER A 36 4.10 -1.61 2.93
N ALA A 37 3.13 -2.45 2.59
CA ALA A 37 1.72 -2.18 2.84
C ALA A 37 1.08 -3.42 3.47
N TRP A 38 0.37 -3.22 4.57
CA TRP A 38 -0.51 -4.24 5.15
C TRP A 38 -1.89 -4.12 4.53
N GLY A 39 -2.55 -5.22 4.19
CA GLY A 39 -3.98 -5.21 3.86
C GLY A 39 -4.30 -4.76 2.44
N ILE A 40 -3.48 -5.16 1.46
CA ILE A 40 -3.76 -4.96 0.04
C ILE A 40 -4.80 -5.99 -0.41
N THR A 41 -5.72 -5.56 -1.28
CA THR A 41 -6.65 -6.46 -1.99
C THR A 41 -6.19 -6.65 -3.44
N ILE A 42 -6.18 -7.89 -3.92
CA ILE A 42 -5.88 -8.26 -5.30
C ILE A 42 -7.18 -8.73 -5.95
N LEU A 43 -7.63 -8.01 -6.98
CA LEU A 43 -8.83 -8.36 -7.72
C LEU A 43 -8.58 -9.57 -8.62
N LYS A 44 -9.57 -10.45 -8.71
CA LYS A 44 -9.50 -11.73 -9.43
C LYS A 44 -9.20 -11.61 -10.93
N ALA A 45 -9.42 -10.44 -11.51
CA ALA A 45 -9.16 -10.17 -12.92
C ALA A 45 -7.68 -9.90 -13.24
N SER A 46 -6.82 -9.73 -12.23
CA SER A 46 -5.38 -9.51 -12.43
C SER A 46 -4.63 -10.76 -12.90
N GLU A 47 -3.57 -10.56 -13.66
CA GLU A 47 -2.54 -11.57 -13.89
C GLU A 47 -1.88 -11.98 -12.58
N CYS A 48 -1.67 -11.01 -11.68
CA CYS A 48 -1.16 -11.23 -10.32
C CYS A 48 -1.96 -12.32 -9.57
N TYR A 49 -3.29 -12.25 -9.60
CA TYR A 49 -4.17 -13.25 -9.01
C TYR A 49 -3.93 -14.65 -9.58
N SER A 50 -3.81 -14.75 -10.91
CA SER A 50 -3.57 -16.03 -11.59
C SER A 50 -2.25 -16.67 -11.16
N LEU A 51 -1.19 -15.87 -11.00
CA LEU A 51 0.11 -16.33 -10.51
C LEU A 51 0.06 -16.80 -9.05
N ILE A 52 -0.71 -16.13 -8.20
CA ILE A 52 -0.93 -16.54 -6.81
C ILE A 52 -1.71 -17.86 -6.76
N LYS A 53 -2.75 -18.03 -7.58
CA LYS A 53 -3.55 -19.27 -7.62
C LYS A 53 -2.77 -20.51 -8.07
N GLN A 54 -1.69 -20.36 -8.84
CA GLN A 54 -0.80 -21.48 -9.17
C GLN A 54 -0.03 -22.01 -7.95
N LYS A 55 -0.02 -21.26 -6.86
CA LYS A 55 0.79 -21.51 -5.66
C LYS A 55 -0.06 -21.76 -4.42
N ILE A 56 -1.27 -21.22 -4.40
CA ILE A 56 -2.24 -21.37 -3.31
C ILE A 56 -3.56 -21.84 -3.90
N ASP A 57 -4.05 -22.98 -3.43
CA ASP A 57 -5.33 -23.52 -3.88
C ASP A 57 -6.48 -22.86 -3.11
N PHE A 58 -7.25 -22.02 -3.81
CA PHE A 58 -8.51 -21.48 -3.31
C PHE A 58 -9.67 -22.10 -4.09
N LYS A 59 -10.63 -22.67 -3.35
CA LYS A 59 -11.82 -23.34 -3.91
C LYS A 59 -12.68 -22.43 -4.77
N ASP A 60 -12.76 -21.15 -4.41
CA ASP A 60 -13.63 -20.18 -5.07
C ASP A 60 -12.82 -19.15 -5.89
N GLU A 61 -13.44 -18.58 -6.92
CA GLU A 61 -12.86 -17.46 -7.69
C GLU A 61 -13.31 -16.12 -7.12
N VAL A 62 -12.57 -15.68 -6.12
CA VAL A 62 -12.87 -14.50 -5.30
C VAL A 62 -11.62 -13.64 -5.18
N ASP A 63 -11.80 -12.33 -4.99
CA ASP A 63 -10.69 -11.44 -4.73
C ASP A 63 -9.91 -11.89 -3.49
N LEU A 64 -8.61 -11.58 -3.48
CA LEU A 64 -7.72 -12.00 -2.40
C LEU A 64 -7.39 -10.80 -1.53
N TYR A 65 -7.38 -11.00 -0.22
CA TYR A 65 -6.89 -10.04 0.75
C TYR A 65 -5.57 -10.53 1.33
N ILE A 66 -4.57 -9.66 1.42
CA ILE A 66 -3.29 -9.97 2.03
C ILE A 66 -3.30 -9.47 3.48
N SER A 67 -3.58 -10.38 4.41
CA SER A 67 -3.60 -10.17 5.86
C SER A 67 -2.18 -10.12 6.44
N GLY A 68 -1.27 -9.40 5.79
CA GLY A 68 0.16 -9.35 6.09
C GLY A 68 0.86 -8.24 5.32
N LEU A 69 2.16 -8.08 5.56
CA LEU A 69 2.97 -7.09 4.85
C LEU A 69 3.28 -7.57 3.43
N THR A 70 2.96 -6.73 2.46
CA THR A 70 3.43 -6.83 1.08
C THR A 70 4.44 -5.74 0.82
N LYS A 71 5.62 -6.08 0.32
CA LYS A 71 6.57 -5.07 -0.13
C LYS A 71 6.25 -4.71 -1.59
N VAL A 72 5.97 -3.43 -1.82
CA VAL A 72 5.77 -2.84 -3.14
C VAL A 72 7.09 -2.20 -3.55
N ARG A 73 7.69 -2.68 -4.62
CA ARG A 73 8.96 -2.17 -5.15
C ARG A 73 8.75 -1.60 -6.55
N PHE A 74 9.25 -0.39 -6.74
CA PHE A 74 9.36 0.24 -8.05
C PHE A 74 10.80 0.10 -8.52
N LYS A 75 10.99 -0.17 -9.82
CA LYS A 75 12.33 -0.13 -10.41
C LYS A 75 12.97 1.24 -10.22
N GLU A 76 12.19 2.31 -10.41
CA GLU A 76 12.64 3.68 -10.27
C GLU A 76 11.53 4.58 -9.71
N ILE A 77 11.87 5.41 -8.72
CA ILE A 77 11.04 6.51 -8.22
C ILE A 77 11.85 7.79 -8.39
N GLN A 78 11.40 8.69 -9.27
CA GLN A 78 12.14 9.91 -9.60
C GLN A 78 11.81 11.06 -8.66
N SER A 79 10.53 11.18 -8.31
CA SER A 79 10.04 12.22 -7.40
C SER A 79 8.80 11.76 -6.68
N GLY A 80 8.44 12.49 -5.63
CA GLY A 80 7.20 12.25 -4.92
C GLY A 80 6.86 13.34 -3.94
N SER A 81 5.64 13.27 -3.44
CA SER A 81 5.18 14.08 -2.33
C SER A 81 4.36 13.24 -1.38
N ILE A 82 4.42 13.59 -0.10
CA ILE A 82 3.58 12.98 0.92
C ILE A 82 3.04 14.09 1.83
N SER A 83 1.76 14.00 2.15
CA SER A 83 1.08 14.85 3.13
C SER A 83 0.34 13.97 4.11
N ILE A 84 0.63 14.09 5.40
CA ILE A 84 0.05 13.23 6.44
C ILE A 84 -0.73 14.11 7.43
N ALA A 85 -2.04 13.91 7.49
CA ALA A 85 -2.89 14.43 8.56
C ALA A 85 -2.74 13.55 9.80
N LEU A 86 -2.14 14.09 10.86
CA LEU A 86 -1.72 13.29 12.01
C LEU A 86 -2.91 12.84 12.87
N TYR A 87 -2.91 11.57 13.26
CA TYR A 87 -3.84 11.05 14.26
C TYR A 87 -3.30 11.23 15.68
N ASN A 88 -4.22 11.36 16.64
CA ASN A 88 -3.88 11.23 18.05
C ASN A 88 -3.38 9.80 18.39
N GLN A 89 -2.91 9.60 19.62
CA GLN A 89 -2.36 8.30 20.04
C GLN A 89 -3.34 7.13 19.85
N ASN A 90 -4.64 7.39 20.01
CA ASN A 90 -5.70 6.39 19.90
C ASN A 90 -6.19 6.13 18.47
N GLY A 91 -5.75 6.93 17.48
CA GLY A 91 -6.14 6.76 16.08
C GLY A 91 -7.58 7.13 15.75
N ASN A 92 -8.33 7.72 16.70
CA ASN A 92 -9.75 7.98 16.52
C ASN A 92 -10.06 9.42 16.10
N GLN A 93 -9.08 10.33 16.17
CA GLN A 93 -9.23 11.74 15.84
C GLN A 93 -7.93 12.31 15.27
N PHE A 94 -8.05 13.34 14.43
CA PHE A 94 -6.90 14.13 14.00
C PHE A 94 -6.39 15.04 15.12
N ILE A 95 -5.08 15.22 15.19
CA ILE A 95 -4.47 16.24 16.04
C ILE A 95 -4.77 17.61 15.44
N LYS A 96 -5.16 18.56 16.28
CA LYS A 96 -5.46 19.93 15.89
C LYS A 96 -4.60 20.94 16.63
N ASP A 97 -4.35 22.07 16.01
CA ASP A 97 -3.68 23.20 16.64
C ASP A 97 -4.66 24.04 17.51
N ASN A 98 -4.18 25.17 18.03
CA ASN A 98 -4.98 26.08 18.86
C ASN A 98 -6.08 26.83 18.07
N LYS A 99 -6.07 26.80 16.74
CA LYS A 99 -7.10 27.36 15.86
C LYS A 99 -8.10 26.30 15.40
N ASN A 100 -7.99 25.06 15.90
CA ASN A 100 -8.81 23.91 15.51
C ASN A 100 -8.54 23.43 14.06
N ASP A 101 -7.39 23.80 13.49
CA ASP A 101 -6.91 23.32 12.19
C ASP A 101 -6.20 21.97 12.34
N ILE A 102 -6.37 21.06 11.37
CA ILE A 102 -5.72 19.73 11.39
C ILE A 102 -4.22 19.89 11.13
N ILE A 103 -3.41 19.37 12.04
CA ILE A 103 -1.96 19.35 11.91
C ILE A 103 -1.57 18.37 10.81
N ARG A 104 -0.84 18.88 9.82
CA ARG A 104 -0.28 18.10 8.72
C ARG A 104 1.24 18.25 8.71
N ILE A 105 1.90 17.16 8.34
CA ILE A 105 3.31 17.17 7.94
C ILE A 105 3.38 16.85 6.46
N SER A 106 4.30 17.51 5.76
CA SER A 106 4.43 17.34 4.33
C SER A 106 5.90 17.28 3.93
N LYS A 107 6.20 16.47 2.91
CA LYS A 107 7.51 16.40 2.28
C LYS A 107 7.33 16.24 0.79
N GLN A 108 8.17 16.91 0.02
CA GLN A 108 8.34 16.71 -1.42
C GLN A 108 9.81 16.40 -1.68
N TRP A 109 10.08 15.54 -2.64
CA TRP A 109 11.44 15.17 -3.03
C TRP A 109 11.54 14.87 -4.52
N GLY A 110 12.77 14.93 -5.03
CA GLY A 110 13.07 14.75 -6.45
C GLY A 110 12.58 15.89 -7.33
N ASN A 111 12.89 15.81 -8.62
CA ASN A 111 12.44 16.74 -9.64
C ASN A 111 11.69 15.96 -10.72
N ALA A 112 10.47 16.38 -11.03
CA ALA A 112 9.68 15.80 -12.12
C ALA A 112 10.12 16.43 -13.45
N GLU A 113 11.27 16.02 -13.98
CA GLU A 113 11.83 16.58 -15.22
C GLU A 113 11.73 15.63 -16.43
N GLU A 114 11.27 14.38 -16.27
CA GLU A 114 11.29 13.40 -17.38
C GLU A 114 9.91 12.96 -17.91
N SER A 115 9.92 12.60 -19.19
CA SER A 115 8.74 12.34 -20.05
C SER A 115 8.31 10.87 -20.15
N ASP A 116 8.65 10.02 -19.17
CA ASP A 116 8.27 8.58 -19.20
C ASP A 116 7.92 7.99 -17.81
N THR A 117 7.52 8.86 -16.86
CA THR A 117 7.04 8.41 -15.54
C THR A 117 5.52 8.34 -15.49
N ARG A 118 5.00 7.42 -14.68
CA ARG A 118 3.59 7.41 -14.29
C ARG A 118 3.41 7.97 -12.88
N CYS A 119 2.33 8.73 -12.72
CA CYS A 119 1.92 9.27 -11.43
C CYS A 119 0.99 8.29 -10.73
N ILE A 120 1.37 7.86 -9.53
CA ILE A 120 0.60 6.96 -8.67
C ILE A 120 0.22 7.70 -7.42
N GLU A 121 -1.01 7.50 -6.97
CA GLU A 121 -1.53 8.13 -5.76
C GLU A 121 -2.04 7.08 -4.77
N PHE A 122 -1.68 7.24 -3.49
CA PHE A 122 -2.16 6.42 -2.39
C PHE A 122 -2.81 7.32 -1.34
N TYR A 123 -4.08 7.07 -1.06
CA TYR A 123 -4.87 7.80 -0.07
C TYR A 123 -5.22 6.86 1.08
N THR A 124 -4.33 6.71 2.05
CA THR A 124 -4.47 5.64 3.04
C THR A 124 -3.71 5.92 4.34
N THR A 125 -3.85 5.04 5.34
CA THR A 125 -3.20 5.22 6.64
C THR A 125 -1.70 4.97 6.56
N THR A 126 -0.89 5.83 7.17
CA THR A 126 0.55 5.62 7.37
C THR A 126 0.83 5.14 8.78
N ASP A 127 1.76 4.20 8.95
CA ASP A 127 2.14 3.70 10.27
C ASP A 127 2.98 4.72 11.05
N TRP A 128 3.99 5.28 10.39
CA TRP A 128 4.82 6.35 10.94
C TRP A 128 5.21 7.38 9.87
N PRO A 129 4.97 8.68 10.12
CA PRO A 129 4.16 9.23 11.21
C PRO A 129 2.70 8.77 11.11
N TYR A 130 2.06 8.53 12.26
CA TYR A 130 0.74 7.91 12.28
C TYR A 130 -0.35 8.90 11.86
N GLY A 131 -1.04 8.62 10.74
CA GLY A 131 -2.01 9.55 10.17
C GLY A 131 -2.66 9.04 8.89
N PHE A 132 -3.50 9.90 8.29
CA PHE A 132 -4.01 9.70 6.94
C PHE A 132 -3.06 10.37 5.95
N GLY A 133 -2.45 9.57 5.08
CA GLY A 133 -1.48 9.99 4.08
C GLY A 133 -2.09 10.15 2.70
N ASP A 134 -1.71 11.22 2.02
CA ASP A 134 -1.78 11.42 0.57
C ASP A 134 -0.34 11.31 0.04
N LEU A 135 -0.01 10.17 -0.55
CA LEU A 135 1.30 9.87 -1.14
C LEU A 135 1.18 9.87 -2.65
N LYS A 136 2.01 10.66 -3.32
CA LYS A 136 2.11 10.72 -4.77
C LYS A 136 3.53 10.36 -5.20
N LEU A 137 3.66 9.44 -6.14
CA LEU A 137 4.94 8.98 -6.66
C LEU A 137 4.97 9.15 -8.18
N GLN A 138 6.07 9.69 -8.69
CA GLN A 138 6.42 9.59 -10.10
C GLN A 138 7.42 8.45 -10.25
N ALA A 139 6.97 7.35 -10.84
CA ALA A 139 7.74 6.12 -10.95
C ALA A 139 7.78 5.61 -12.38
N ALA A 140 8.83 4.85 -12.69
CA ALA A 140 9.09 4.29 -14.00
C ALA A 140 9.59 2.85 -13.92
N GLY A 141 9.49 2.14 -15.04
CA GLY A 141 9.89 0.74 -15.16
C GLY A 141 8.94 -0.22 -14.46
N ASP A 142 9.46 -1.39 -14.08
CA ASP A 142 8.64 -2.49 -13.56
C ASP A 142 8.23 -2.29 -12.10
N ILE A 143 7.04 -2.78 -11.75
CA ILE A 143 6.55 -2.86 -10.38
C ILE A 143 6.64 -4.31 -9.93
N GLU A 144 7.13 -4.53 -8.71
CA GLU A 144 7.18 -5.84 -8.09
C GLU A 144 6.41 -5.85 -6.77
N LEU A 145 5.56 -6.86 -6.61
CA LEU A 145 4.93 -7.22 -5.34
C LEU A 145 5.65 -8.43 -4.74
N ILE A 146 6.14 -8.27 -3.51
CA ILE A 146 6.72 -9.36 -2.73
C ILE A 146 5.76 -9.70 -1.59
N ILE A 147 5.19 -10.90 -1.66
CA ILE A 147 4.04 -11.33 -0.85
C ILE A 147 4.40 -12.59 -0.07
N GLU A 148 4.09 -12.59 1.22
CA GLU A 148 4.07 -13.80 2.05
C GLU A 148 2.72 -14.52 1.89
N THR A 149 2.74 -15.62 1.14
CA THR A 149 1.54 -16.39 0.75
C THR A 149 0.75 -16.95 1.92
N ASP A 150 1.39 -17.15 3.07
CA ASP A 150 0.74 -17.69 4.27
C ASP A 150 -0.29 -16.70 4.86
N PHE A 151 -0.25 -15.44 4.42
CA PHE A 151 -1.19 -14.37 4.80
C PHE A 151 -2.24 -14.05 3.73
N VAL A 152 -2.26 -14.76 2.61
CA VAL A 152 -3.24 -14.54 1.54
C VAL A 152 -4.50 -15.31 1.87
N ILE A 153 -5.63 -14.60 1.95
CA ILE A 153 -6.94 -15.17 2.24
C ILE A 153 -7.97 -14.71 1.21
N PRO A 154 -9.07 -15.46 1.03
CA PRO A 154 -10.25 -14.93 0.33
C PRO A 154 -10.76 -13.65 0.99
N VAL A 155 -11.12 -12.63 0.21
CA VAL A 155 -11.62 -11.35 0.75
C VAL A 155 -12.85 -11.53 1.64
N GLN A 156 -13.67 -12.54 1.39
CA GLN A 156 -14.84 -12.86 2.22
C GLN A 156 -14.46 -13.24 3.66
N GLU A 157 -13.27 -13.81 3.88
CA GLU A 157 -12.79 -14.08 5.23
C GLU A 157 -12.47 -12.80 5.98
N TYR A 158 -11.87 -11.82 5.32
CA TYR A 158 -11.64 -10.48 5.88
C TYR A 158 -12.97 -9.78 6.19
N ILE A 159 -13.92 -9.80 5.27
CA ILE A 159 -15.25 -9.18 5.47
C ILE A 159 -15.97 -9.82 6.66
N ARG A 160 -15.84 -11.14 6.84
CA ARG A 160 -16.47 -11.87 7.95
C ARG A 160 -15.83 -11.57 9.31
N ASP A 161 -14.51 -11.42 9.36
CA ASP A 161 -13.77 -11.20 10.61
C ASP A 161 -12.57 -10.25 10.40
N GLY A 162 -12.88 -8.98 10.16
CA GLY A 162 -11.87 -7.94 9.97
C GLY A 162 -11.01 -7.72 11.21
N PHE A 163 -11.50 -8.07 12.40
CA PHE A 163 -10.68 -7.99 13.62
C PHE A 163 -9.58 -9.05 13.66
N LYS A 164 -9.82 -10.24 13.12
CA LYS A 164 -8.80 -11.30 13.04
C LYS A 164 -7.72 -10.97 12.03
N TYR A 165 -8.11 -10.53 10.83
CA TYR A 165 -7.24 -10.41 9.66
C TYR A 165 -6.75 -8.97 9.37
N GLY A 166 -7.42 -7.96 9.94
CA GLY A 166 -7.00 -6.57 9.83
C GLY A 166 -5.73 -6.28 10.62
N TYR A 167 -5.09 -5.15 10.31
CA TYR A 167 -3.89 -4.71 11.01
C TYR A 167 -4.18 -4.46 12.49
N LYS A 168 -3.35 -5.06 13.36
CA LYS A 168 -3.39 -4.84 14.82
C LYS A 168 -2.19 -3.98 15.21
N LYS A 169 -2.47 -2.76 15.66
CA LYS A 169 -1.44 -1.93 16.29
C LYS A 169 -1.08 -2.58 17.63
N ASN A 170 0.13 -3.12 17.74
CA ASN A 170 0.65 -3.53 19.04
C ASN A 170 0.66 -2.29 19.94
N LYS A 171 -0.05 -2.37 21.06
CA LYS A 171 -0.09 -1.32 22.08
C LYS A 171 1.22 -1.25 22.85
#